data_AF-Q6RV36-F1
#
_entry.id   AF-Q6RV36-F1
#
_cell.length_a   1.000
_cell.length_b   1.000
_cell.length_c   1.000
_cell.angle_alpha   90.00
_cell.angle_beta   90.00
_cell.angle_gamma   90.00
#
_symmetry.space_group_name_H-M   'P 1'
#
loop_
_entity.id
_entity.type
_entity.pdbx_description
1 polymer ?
#
loop_
_entity_poly.entity_id
_entity_poly.type
_entity_poly.pdbx_seq_one_letter_code
_entity_poly.pdbx_strand_id
1 'polypeptide(L)'
;HSQNEWSARLMIERSSAIKCPSIHYHLAGTKKVQQALAKPRILKRFLTDEDEIKRVEEIFTGLYSLDKEEGGDKVVDMVLKNPEGYVM
;
A
#
# COMPACT_ATOMS: atom_id res chain seq x y z
N HIS A 1 22.13 6.11 1.73
CA HIS A 1 21.99 6.93 0.52
C HIS A 1 22.61 8.30 0.73
N SER A 2 23.35 8.80 -0.25
CA SER A 2 23.95 10.14 -0.19
C SER A 2 23.00 11.20 -0.78
N GLN A 3 23.25 12.47 -0.45
CA GLN A 3 22.50 13.58 -1.03
C GLN A 3 22.61 13.60 -2.57
N ASN A 4 23.73 13.13 -3.13
CA ASN A 4 23.95 13.09 -4.56
C ASN A 4 23.01 12.11 -5.26
N GLU A 5 22.72 10.96 -4.64
CA GLU A 5 21.77 9.96 -5.19
C GLU A 5 20.35 10.53 -5.24
N TRP A 6 19.93 11.24 -4.20
CA TRP A 6 18.63 11.91 -4.16
C TRP A 6 18.51 13.05 -5.17
N SER A 7 19.56 13.87 -5.31
CA SER A 7 19.62 14.93 -6.32
C SER A 7 19.54 14.38 -7.73
N ALA A 8 20.25 13.29 -8.02
CA ALA A 8 20.20 12.62 -9.32
C ALA A 8 18.80 12.05 -9.59
N ARG A 9 18.18 11.39 -8.61
CA ARG A 9 16.81 10.88 -8.74
C ARG A 9 15.82 12.00 -9.01
N LEU A 10 15.91 13.11 -8.29
CA LEU A 10 15.05 14.28 -8.49
C LEU A 10 15.20 14.87 -9.91
N MET A 11 16.43 14.97 -10.40
CA MET A 11 16.71 15.43 -11.77
C MET A 11 16.05 14.52 -12.82
N ILE A 12 16.19 13.20 -12.67
CA ILE A 12 15.56 12.22 -13.57
C ILE A 12 14.04 12.37 -13.56
N GLU A 13 13.41 12.44 -12.38
CA GLU A 13 11.95 12.53 -12.24
C GLU A 13 11.39 13.83 -12.85
N ARG A 14 12.13 14.95 -12.75
CA ARG A 14 11.74 16.25 -13.34
C ARG A 14 12.00 16.41 -14.83
N SER A 15 12.72 15.47 -15.46
CA SER A 15 13.00 15.53 -16.90
C SER A 15 11.78 15.18 -17.76
N SER A 16 11.86 15.37 -19.07
CA SER A 16 10.82 14.93 -20.04
C SER A 16 10.95 13.46 -20.44
N ALA A 17 11.95 12.73 -19.94
CA ALA A 17 12.13 11.32 -20.26
C ALA A 17 10.94 10.49 -19.73
N ILE A 18 10.60 9.42 -20.45
CA ILE A 18 9.65 8.41 -19.99
C ILE A 18 10.38 7.56 -18.92
N LYS A 19 9.76 7.41 -17.74
CA LYS A 19 10.29 6.61 -16.63
C LYS A 19 9.57 5.28 -16.53
N CYS A 20 10.29 4.22 -16.16
CA CYS A 20 9.75 2.88 -15.94
C CYS A 20 10.38 2.23 -14.70
N PRO A 21 9.79 2.36 -13.50
CA PRO A 21 8.61 3.17 -13.15
C PRO A 21 8.96 4.63 -12.85
N SER A 22 7.98 5.53 -12.92
CA SER A 22 8.08 6.87 -12.30
C SER A 22 8.01 6.77 -10.78
N ILE A 23 8.43 7.83 -10.06
CA ILE A 23 8.40 7.83 -8.58
C ILE A 23 6.99 7.58 -8.01
N HIS A 24 5.94 8.14 -8.62
CA HIS A 24 4.56 7.95 -8.18
C HIS A 24 4.12 6.49 -8.32
N TYR A 25 4.47 5.85 -9.44
CA TYR A 25 4.14 4.45 -9.68
C TYR A 25 4.91 3.51 -8.74
N HIS A 26 6.18 3.85 -8.46
CA HIS A 26 6.97 3.14 -7.45
C HIS A 26 6.33 3.21 -6.06
N LEU A 27 5.90 4.40 -5.63
CA LEU A 27 5.25 4.61 -4.33
C LEU A 27 3.87 3.95 -4.21
N ALA A 28 3.14 3.83 -5.32
CA ALA A 28 1.87 3.12 -5.38
C ALA A 28 2.00 1.63 -5.03
N GLY A 29 3.19 1.03 -5.22
CA GLY A 29 3.47 -0.37 -4.87
C GLY A 29 3.82 -0.63 -3.40
N THR A 30 3.77 0.39 -2.53
CA THR A 30 4.14 0.22 -1.11
C THR A 30 3.07 -0.54 -0.31
N LYS A 31 3.48 -1.24 0.76
CA LYS A 31 2.57 -1.99 1.62
C LYS A 31 1.49 -1.12 2.29
N LYS A 32 1.80 0.14 2.60
CA LYS A 32 0.81 1.09 3.15
C LYS A 32 -0.28 1.42 2.12
N VAL A 33 0.08 1.60 0.85
CA VAL A 33 -0.90 1.79 -0.22
C VAL A 33 -1.74 0.53 -0.42
N GLN A 34 -1.12 -0.65 -0.41
CA GLN A 34 -1.84 -1.94 -0.46
C GLN A 34 -2.87 -2.06 0.68
N GLN A 35 -2.47 -1.76 1.92
CA GLN A 35 -3.36 -1.74 3.09
C GLN A 35 -4.51 -0.73 2.94
N ALA A 36 -4.24 0.46 2.42
CA ALA A 36 -5.26 1.50 2.22
C ALA A 36 -6.29 1.10 1.14
N LEU A 37 -5.85 0.46 0.06
CA LEU A 37 -6.70 0.00 -1.04
C LEU A 37 -7.60 -1.18 -0.64
N ALA A 38 -7.19 -1.99 0.33
CA ALA A 38 -7.99 -3.09 0.85
C ALA A 38 -9.26 -2.64 1.62
N LYS A 39 -9.43 -1.34 1.87
CA LYS A 39 -10.67 -0.78 2.44
C LYS A 39 -11.72 -0.67 1.31
N PRO A 40 -12.89 -1.35 1.38
CA PRO A 40 -13.88 -1.40 0.29
C PRO A 40 -14.26 -0.04 -0.31
N ARG A 41 -14.45 0.97 0.57
CA ARG A 41 -14.80 2.34 0.15
C ARG A 41 -13.73 3.01 -0.71
N ILE A 42 -12.46 2.68 -0.50
CA ILE A 42 -11.34 3.30 -1.21
C ILE A 42 -11.20 2.71 -2.60
N LEU A 43 -11.43 1.40 -2.76
CA LEU A 43 -11.34 0.73 -4.06
C LEU A 43 -12.37 1.30 -5.06
N LYS A 44 -13.59 1.59 -4.60
CA LYS A 44 -14.67 2.24 -5.36
C LYS A 44 -14.35 3.66 -5.86
N ARG A 45 -13.24 4.27 -5.40
CA ARG A 45 -12.76 5.56 -5.92
C ARG A 45 -11.97 5.39 -7.23
N PHE A 46 -11.40 4.21 -7.46
CA PHE A 46 -10.49 3.95 -8.58
C PHE A 46 -11.07 2.96 -9.61
N LEU A 47 -11.98 2.09 -9.18
CA LEU A 47 -12.71 1.16 -10.04
C LEU A 47 -14.20 1.52 -10.02
N THR A 48 -14.87 1.39 -11.17
CA THR A 48 -16.31 1.68 -11.32
C THR A 48 -17.13 0.43 -11.63
N ASP A 49 -16.51 -0.62 -12.13
CA ASP A 49 -17.17 -1.89 -12.43
C ASP A 49 -17.30 -2.74 -11.16
N GLU A 50 -18.54 -3.07 -10.77
CA GLU A 50 -18.81 -3.78 -9.51
C GLU A 50 -18.29 -5.23 -9.53
N ASP A 51 -18.17 -5.87 -10.70
CA ASP A 51 -17.63 -7.22 -10.81
C ASP A 51 -16.10 -7.24 -10.74
N GLU A 52 -15.41 -6.22 -11.25
CA GLU A 52 -13.98 -5.97 -11.01
C GLU A 52 -13.69 -5.65 -9.55
N ILE A 53 -14.50 -4.78 -8.93
CA ILE A 53 -14.36 -4.44 -7.50
C ILE A 53 -14.44 -5.71 -6.65
N LYS A 54 -15.47 -6.55 -6.84
CA LYS A 54 -15.61 -7.81 -6.09
C LYS A 54 -14.42 -8.74 -6.30
N ARG A 55 -13.97 -8.93 -7.54
CA ARG A 55 -12.82 -9.78 -7.86
C ARG A 55 -11.55 -9.31 -7.17
N VAL A 56 -11.33 -7.99 -7.09
CA VAL A 56 -10.15 -7.42 -6.41
C VAL A 56 -10.30 -7.51 -4.89
N GLU A 57 -11.50 -7.28 -4.35
CA GLU A 57 -11.79 -7.45 -2.92
C GLU A 57 -11.55 -8.88 -2.44
N GLU A 58 -11.90 -9.89 -3.24
CA GLU A 58 -11.66 -11.31 -2.94
C GLU A 58 -10.17 -11.68 -2.83
N ILE A 59 -9.28 -10.92 -3.48
CA ILE A 59 -7.83 -11.16 -3.44
C ILE A 59 -7.19 -10.56 -2.17
N PHE A 60 -7.81 -9.53 -1.59
CA PHE A 60 -7.27 -8.91 -0.39
C PHE A 60 -7.44 -9.86 0.81
N THR A 61 -6.30 -10.36 1.30
CA THR A 61 -6.24 -10.99 2.62
C THR A 61 -6.40 -9.94 3.74
N GLY A 62 -6.62 -10.37 4.98
CA GLY A 62 -6.71 -9.48 6.13
C GLY A 62 -5.44 -8.64 6.29
N LEU A 63 -5.49 -7.38 5.89
CA LEU A 63 -4.41 -6.41 6.06
C LEU A 63 -4.75 -5.48 7.23
N TYR A 64 -3.93 -5.53 8.28
CA TYR A 64 -4.20 -4.86 9.54
C TYR A 64 -3.21 -3.71 9.79
N SER A 65 -3.70 -2.61 10.37
CA SER A 65 -2.85 -1.48 10.75
C SER A 65 -2.23 -1.72 12.12
N LEU A 66 -0.96 -1.34 12.29
CA LEU A 66 -0.34 -1.23 13.60
C LEU A 66 -0.41 0.21 14.16
N ASP A 67 -0.98 1.15 13.39
CA ASP A 67 -1.20 2.51 13.84
C ASP A 67 -2.20 2.51 15.01
N LYS A 68 -1.80 3.10 16.15
CA LYS A 68 -2.63 3.13 17.37
C LYS A 68 -3.98 3.81 17.13
N GLU A 69 -3.99 4.87 16.34
CA GLU A 69 -5.21 5.62 15.97
C GLU A 69 -6.16 4.81 15.08
N GLU A 70 -5.66 3.78 14.39
CA GLU A 70 -6.47 2.86 13.58
C GLU A 70 -6.79 1.54 14.32
N GLY A 71 -6.58 1.48 15.64
CA GLY A 71 -6.88 0.30 16.44
C GLY A 71 -5.78 -0.75 16.46
N GLY A 72 -4.53 -0.36 16.21
CA GLY A 72 -3.37 -1.25 16.20
C GLY A 72 -3.18 -2.08 17.46
N ASP A 73 -3.57 -1.57 18.63
CA ASP A 73 -3.47 -2.32 19.89
C ASP A 73 -4.30 -3.63 19.85
N LYS A 74 -5.48 -3.62 19.21
CA LYS A 74 -6.30 -4.82 19.04
C LYS A 74 -5.68 -5.83 18.07
N VAL A 75 -4.99 -5.32 17.05
CA VAL A 75 -4.28 -6.16 16.07
C VAL A 75 -3.11 -6.86 16.74
N VAL A 76 -2.36 -6.13 17.57
CA VAL A 76 -1.27 -6.71 18.38
C VAL A 76 -1.81 -7.83 19.28
N ASP A 77 -2.91 -7.61 19.99
CA ASP A 77 -3.54 -8.64 20.83
C ASP A 77 -3.99 -9.88 20.02
N MET A 78 -4.49 -9.70 18.79
CA MET A 78 -4.87 -10.80 17.91
C MET A 78 -3.65 -11.61 17.45
N VAL A 79 -2.58 -10.94 17.04
CA VAL A 79 -1.34 -11.61 16.60
C VAL A 79 -0.68 -12.34 17.76
N LEU A 80 -0.66 -11.75 18.97
CA LEU A 80 -0.10 -12.41 20.17
C LEU A 80 -0.83 -13.69 20.56
N LYS A 81 -2.15 -13.80 20.27
CA LYS A 81 -2.95 -15.00 20.56
C LYS A 81 -2.74 -16.14 19.57
N ASN A 82 -2.36 -15.85 18.32
CA ASN A 82 -2.15 -16.85 17.28
C ASN A 82 -1.08 -16.40 16.27
N PRO A 83 0.21 -16.37 16.66
CA PRO A 83 1.27 -15.75 15.87
C PRO A 83 1.54 -16.48 14.54
N GLU A 84 1.30 -17.80 14.48
CA GLU A 84 1.46 -18.61 13.26
C GLU A 84 0.56 -18.16 12.09
N GLY A 85 -0.53 -17.44 12.38
CA GLY A 85 -1.51 -17.00 11.39
C GLY A 85 -1.17 -15.68 10.67
N TYR A 86 -0.07 -15.02 11.05
CA TYR A 86 0.25 -13.66 10.59
C TYR A 86 1.71 -13.52 10.17
N VAL A 87 1.98 -12.48 9.37
CA VAL A 87 3.34 -12.10 8.94
C VAL A 87 3.54 -10.61 9.24
N MET A 88 4.72 -10.25 9.75
CA MET A 88 5.13 -8.86 10.05
C MET A 88 5.98 -8.27 8.93
#